data_AF-A0A6N7XHS4-F1
#
_entry.id   AF-A0A6N7XHS4-F1
#
_cell.length_a   1.000
_cell.length_b   1.000
_cell.length_c   1.000
_cell.angle_alpha   90.00
_cell.angle_beta   90.00
_cell.angle_gamma   90.00
#
_symmetry.space_group_name_H-M   'P 1'
#
loop_
_entity.id
_entity.type
_entity.pdbx_description
1 polymer ?
#
loop_
_entity_poly.entity_id
_entity_poly.type
_entity_poly.pdbx_seq_one_letter_code
_entity_poly.pdbx_strand_id
1 'polypeptide(L)'
;MLSKKNSILAVSILLSSMLMMVACQISESADNEVNYDQKLEGSEVNIDKNFKKDAVEAIKGDIIKDIRNSYEKEDLDGLLPIVVLRIVGVKDKGNFHAVFANVNTNLFSFEDGVFTDESGSAYPVRYDLFKDFSIKKVHEAKDGGLFTDSILELTENDKELSNKLLESQNSYPAVYKDILAELKNEAKASGLKNYYHKINKIPGYESNVVKIKEKKINGLTYVIKNDEYEKIKDNRKNKDNKKYLFAPCVLHDEATGITISTIYSEQ
;
A
#
# COMPACT_ATOMS: atom_id res chain seq x y z
N MET A 1 -84.03 17.72 12.33
CA MET A 1 -84.20 17.23 10.94
C MET A 1 -82.79 17.01 10.39
N LEU A 2 -82.29 15.84 9.95
CA LEU A 2 -82.87 14.70 9.18
C LEU A 2 -83.40 15.13 7.81
N SER A 3 -83.13 14.47 6.66
CA SER A 3 -82.23 13.35 6.27
C SER A 3 -82.03 13.40 4.73
N LYS A 4 -81.11 12.72 4.00
CA LYS A 4 -80.34 11.44 4.12
C LYS A 4 -78.82 11.71 3.87
N LYS A 5 -77.82 10.80 3.92
CA LYS A 5 -77.62 9.33 3.73
C LYS A 5 -77.47 8.82 2.26
N ASN A 6 -76.24 8.38 1.92
CA ASN A 6 -75.81 7.13 1.24
C ASN A 6 -74.27 7.22 1.06
N SER A 7 -73.38 6.31 1.52
CA SER A 7 -73.28 4.84 1.39
C SER A 7 -72.99 4.45 -0.06
N ILE A 8 -71.82 3.91 -0.46
CA ILE A 8 -71.12 2.63 -0.14
C ILE A 8 -69.62 2.86 -0.52
N LEU A 9 -68.54 2.54 0.21
CA LEU A 9 -68.00 1.31 0.85
C LEU A 9 -67.32 0.26 -0.10
N ALA A 10 -65.99 0.13 0.05
CA ALA A 10 -65.11 -0.99 -0.35
C ALA A 10 -64.91 -1.39 -1.83
N VAL A 11 -63.66 -1.25 -2.32
CA VAL A 11 -62.92 -2.24 -3.14
C VAL A 11 -61.44 -2.21 -2.69
N SER A 12 -60.79 -3.39 -2.70
CA SER A 12 -59.37 -3.74 -2.42
C SER A 12 -58.31 -2.63 -2.58
N ILE A 13 -57.33 -2.43 -1.69
CA ILE A 13 -56.27 -3.36 -1.21
C ILE A 13 -55.47 -4.00 -2.36
N LEU A 14 -54.43 -3.32 -2.87
CA LEU A 14 -53.15 -3.89 -3.36
C LEU A 14 -52.35 -2.82 -4.13
N LEU A 15 -51.25 -2.32 -3.55
CA LEU A 15 -49.99 -2.02 -4.28
C LEU A 15 -48.78 -1.70 -3.35
N SER A 16 -48.71 -2.32 -2.17
CA SER A 16 -47.60 -2.14 -1.21
C SER A 16 -46.35 -2.96 -1.60
N SER A 17 -45.85 -2.80 -2.83
CA SER A 17 -44.73 -3.60 -3.36
C SER A 17 -44.02 -2.97 -4.57
N MET A 18 -43.64 -1.69 -4.50
CA MET A 18 -42.70 -1.05 -5.45
C MET A 18 -41.59 -0.21 -4.78
N LEU A 19 -41.33 -0.45 -3.50
CA LEU A 19 -39.96 -0.34 -2.99
C LEU A 19 -39.29 -1.73 -3.12
N MET A 20 -37.96 -1.74 -3.21
CA MET A 20 -37.11 -2.91 -3.53
C MET A 20 -37.29 -3.48 -4.95
N MET A 21 -36.82 -2.75 -5.98
CA MET A 21 -36.22 -3.42 -7.16
C MET A 21 -35.15 -2.62 -7.92
N VAL A 22 -34.39 -1.76 -7.23
CA VAL A 22 -32.98 -1.59 -7.62
C VAL A 22 -32.27 -2.84 -7.10
N ALA A 23 -32.25 -3.89 -7.92
CA ALA A 23 -31.59 -5.13 -7.57
C ALA A 23 -30.11 -4.84 -7.28
N CYS A 24 -29.60 -5.41 -6.21
CA CYS A 24 -28.19 -5.26 -5.86
C CYS A 24 -27.35 -5.95 -6.95
N GLN A 25 -26.83 -5.17 -7.89
CA GLN A 25 -25.68 -5.60 -8.70
C GLN A 25 -24.47 -5.61 -7.78
N ILE A 26 -24.42 -6.64 -6.93
CA ILE A 26 -23.18 -7.21 -6.44
C ILE A 26 -22.44 -7.61 -7.71
N SER A 27 -21.55 -6.76 -8.18
CA SER A 27 -20.59 -7.18 -9.19
C SER A 27 -19.65 -8.13 -8.48
N GLU A 28 -19.90 -9.43 -8.64
CA GLU A 28 -18.92 -10.49 -8.43
C GLU A 28 -17.80 -10.31 -9.48
N SER A 29 -17.02 -9.24 -9.32
CA SER A 29 -15.69 -9.14 -9.90
C SER A 29 -14.88 -10.23 -9.21
N ALA A 30 -14.79 -11.39 -9.86
CA ALA A 30 -14.13 -12.58 -9.34
C ALA A 30 -12.83 -12.20 -8.63
N ASP A 31 -12.80 -12.51 -7.33
CA ASP A 31 -11.71 -12.21 -6.42
C ASP A 31 -10.55 -13.13 -6.79
N ASN A 32 -9.82 -12.77 -7.84
CA ASN A 32 -8.61 -13.48 -8.23
C ASN A 32 -7.64 -13.38 -7.04
N GLU A 33 -7.40 -14.53 -6.43
CA GLU A 33 -6.44 -14.71 -5.34
C GLU A 33 -5.05 -14.54 -5.94
N VAL A 34 -4.57 -13.30 -5.97
CA VAL A 34 -3.23 -12.95 -6.44
C VAL A 34 -2.24 -13.38 -5.37
N ASN A 35 -1.91 -14.67 -5.37
CA ASN A 35 -0.78 -15.18 -4.62
C ASN A 35 0.51 -14.53 -5.16
N TYR A 36 0.95 -13.48 -4.49
CA TYR A 36 2.33 -13.04 -4.55
C TYR A 36 3.20 -14.08 -3.83
N ASP A 37 3.51 -15.18 -4.53
CA ASP A 37 4.66 -16.00 -4.20
C ASP A 37 5.85 -15.04 -4.07
N GLN A 38 6.40 -14.90 -2.85
CA GLN A 38 7.49 -13.97 -2.55
C GLN A 38 8.78 -14.41 -3.26
N LYS A 39 8.87 -14.14 -4.56
CA LYS A 39 10.07 -14.25 -5.36
C LYS A 39 11.00 -13.10 -4.99
N LEU A 40 11.88 -13.39 -4.03
CA LEU A 40 13.07 -12.61 -3.71
C LEU A 40 14.09 -12.67 -4.86
N GLU A 41 13.71 -12.18 -6.04
CA GLU A 41 14.64 -11.89 -7.15
C GLU A 41 15.27 -10.52 -6.93
N GLY A 42 16.09 -10.42 -5.88
CA GLY A 42 16.73 -9.18 -5.44
C GLY A 42 17.70 -9.40 -4.28
N SER A 43 18.97 -9.68 -4.60
CA SER A 43 20.07 -10.04 -3.70
C SER A 43 19.93 -11.39 -2.98
N GLU A 44 21.02 -12.16 -2.91
CA GLU A 44 21.09 -13.36 -2.07
C GLU A 44 21.14 -12.94 -0.59
N VAL A 45 20.06 -13.21 0.14
CA VAL A 45 19.97 -12.92 1.58
C VAL A 45 21.07 -13.70 2.32
N ASN A 46 21.95 -13.02 3.07
CA ASN A 46 23.04 -13.68 3.79
C ASN A 46 22.50 -14.24 5.12
N ILE A 47 21.82 -15.37 5.00
CA ILE A 47 21.19 -16.11 6.10
C ILE A 47 22.19 -17.15 6.61
N ASP A 48 22.48 -17.12 7.92
CA ASP A 48 23.18 -18.22 8.60
C ASP A 48 22.47 -19.55 8.30
N LYS A 49 23.22 -20.55 7.81
CA LYS A 49 22.71 -21.84 7.31
C LYS A 49 21.88 -22.64 8.33
N ASN A 50 21.93 -22.25 9.60
CA ASN A 50 21.09 -22.82 10.66
C ASN A 50 19.61 -22.36 10.61
N PHE A 51 19.29 -21.29 9.88
CA PHE A 51 17.91 -20.79 9.72
C PHE A 51 17.16 -21.48 8.58
N LYS A 52 15.97 -22.00 8.90
CA LYS A 52 14.97 -22.43 7.90
C LYS A 52 14.14 -21.24 7.44
N LYS A 53 13.65 -21.27 6.20
CA LYS A 53 12.75 -20.24 5.63
C LYS A 53 11.58 -19.92 6.58
N ASP A 54 10.93 -20.95 7.09
CA ASP A 54 9.74 -20.85 7.96
C ASP A 54 10.02 -20.02 9.24
N ALA A 55 11.23 -20.09 9.79
CA ALA A 55 11.64 -19.29 10.95
C ALA A 55 11.89 -17.82 10.59
N VAL A 56 12.37 -17.54 9.37
CA VAL A 56 12.54 -16.18 8.86
C VAL A 56 11.17 -15.53 8.61
N GLU A 57 10.19 -16.26 8.07
CA GLU A 57 8.82 -15.76 7.90
C GLU A 57 8.11 -15.53 9.25
N ALA A 58 8.32 -16.41 10.25
CA ALA A 58 7.83 -16.18 11.61
C ALA A 58 8.41 -14.89 12.22
N ILE A 59 9.74 -14.71 12.14
CA ILE A 59 10.42 -13.47 12.58
C ILE A 59 9.84 -12.23 11.88
N LYS A 60 9.59 -12.28 10.56
CA LYS A 60 8.93 -11.16 9.86
C LYS A 60 7.56 -10.87 10.45
N GLY A 61 6.73 -11.89 10.66
CA GLY A 61 5.38 -11.75 11.18
C GLY A 61 5.33 -11.10 12.57
N ASP A 62 6.19 -11.55 13.48
CA ASP A 62 6.26 -10.98 14.84
C ASP A 62 6.80 -9.54 14.85
N ILE A 63 7.82 -9.21 14.04
CA ILE A 63 8.33 -7.83 13.91
C ILE A 63 7.29 -6.90 13.27
N ILE A 64 6.61 -7.33 12.19
CA ILE A 64 5.55 -6.55 11.53
C ILE A 64 4.40 -6.29 12.51
N LYS A 65 4.04 -7.28 13.33
CA LYS A 65 3.02 -7.18 14.36
C LYS A 65 3.44 -6.24 15.50
N ASP A 66 4.70 -6.26 15.93
CA ASP A 66 5.23 -5.34 16.94
C ASP A 66 5.14 -3.88 16.47
N ILE A 67 5.60 -3.59 15.25
CA ILE A 67 5.50 -2.26 14.61
C ILE A 67 4.03 -1.84 14.51
N ARG A 68 3.13 -2.70 14.02
CA ARG A 68 1.68 -2.41 13.93
C ARG A 68 1.03 -2.14 15.30
N ASN A 69 1.55 -2.72 16.38
CA ASN A 69 1.08 -2.48 17.75
C ASN A 69 1.71 -1.24 18.42
N SER A 70 2.76 -0.65 17.84
CA SER A 70 3.44 0.54 18.39
C SER A 70 2.81 1.87 18.00
N TYR A 71 1.88 1.89 17.04
CA TYR A 71 1.06 3.06 16.73
C TYR A 71 0.05 3.33 17.85
N GLU A 72 -0.08 4.59 18.28
CA GLU A 72 -1.20 4.98 19.15
C GLU A 72 -2.50 4.96 18.34
N LYS A 73 -3.66 4.73 18.98
CA LYS A 73 -4.93 4.59 18.25
C LYS A 73 -5.39 5.92 17.65
N GLU A 74 -5.01 6.98 18.35
CA GLU A 74 -5.17 8.38 18.02
C GLU A 74 -4.40 8.76 16.73
N ASP A 75 -3.26 8.10 16.44
CA ASP A 75 -2.48 8.28 15.20
C ASP A 75 -3.09 7.54 13.99
N LEU A 76 -4.07 6.64 14.21
CA LEU A 76 -4.64 5.77 13.19
C LEU A 76 -6.10 6.12 12.82
N ASP A 77 -6.63 7.28 13.23
CA ASP A 77 -8.03 7.64 12.97
C ASP A 77 -8.31 7.76 11.46
N GLY A 78 -9.02 6.77 10.90
CA GLY A 78 -9.28 6.64 9.46
C GLY A 78 -8.11 6.12 8.61
N LEU A 79 -6.99 5.69 9.21
CA LEU A 79 -5.77 5.31 8.48
C LEU A 79 -5.45 3.81 8.58
N LEU A 80 -4.92 3.25 7.48
CA LEU A 80 -4.44 1.86 7.42
C LEU A 80 -2.91 1.79 7.58
N PRO A 81 -2.37 1.15 8.64
CA PRO A 81 -0.93 1.00 8.83
C PRO A 81 -0.36 -0.20 8.06
N ILE A 82 0.35 0.10 6.97
CA ILE A 82 1.02 -0.87 6.12
C ILE A 82 2.50 -0.96 6.49
N VAL A 83 2.99 -2.18 6.74
CA VAL A 83 4.36 -2.44 7.19
C VAL A 83 4.98 -3.56 6.34
N VAL A 84 6.05 -3.24 5.61
CA VAL A 84 6.80 -4.18 4.77
C VAL A 84 8.22 -4.33 5.31
N LEU A 85 8.55 -5.53 5.78
CA LEU A 85 9.88 -5.87 6.32
C LEU A 85 10.69 -6.72 5.33
N ARG A 86 11.83 -6.19 4.87
CA ARG A 86 12.79 -6.91 4.03
C ARG A 86 14.07 -7.23 4.81
N ILE A 87 14.14 -8.46 5.33
CA ILE A 87 15.34 -9.00 5.99
C ILE A 87 16.42 -9.28 4.93
N VAL A 88 17.62 -8.74 5.13
CA VAL A 88 18.79 -8.89 4.21
C VAL A 88 19.89 -9.80 4.77
N GLY A 89 19.87 -10.09 6.07
CA GLY A 89 20.74 -11.09 6.68
C GLY A 89 20.40 -11.38 8.14
N VAL A 90 20.87 -12.52 8.64
CA VAL A 90 20.70 -12.95 10.03
C VAL A 90 21.99 -13.60 10.54
N LYS A 91 22.47 -13.16 11.70
CA LYS A 91 23.68 -13.68 12.37
C LYS A 91 23.31 -14.30 13.72
N ASP A 92 23.74 -15.54 13.99
CA ASP A 92 23.69 -16.09 15.35
C ASP A 92 24.78 -15.44 16.23
N LYS A 93 24.45 -15.14 17.50
CA LYS A 93 25.33 -14.56 18.52
C LYS A 93 25.42 -15.45 19.77
N GLY A 94 25.07 -16.73 19.64
CA GLY A 94 25.04 -17.74 20.71
C GLY A 94 23.84 -17.56 21.65
N ASN A 95 23.74 -16.40 22.29
CA ASN A 95 22.70 -16.08 23.28
C ASN A 95 21.49 -15.33 22.69
N PHE A 96 21.60 -14.86 21.45
CA PHE A 96 20.58 -14.10 20.72
C PHE A 96 20.86 -14.19 19.21
N HIS A 97 19.96 -13.66 18.38
CA HIS A 97 20.15 -13.50 16.94
C HIS A 97 20.14 -12.03 16.58
N ALA A 98 21.01 -11.60 15.67
CA ALA A 98 20.97 -10.27 15.09
C ALA A 98 20.34 -10.36 13.68
N VAL A 99 19.16 -9.79 13.53
CA VAL A 99 18.38 -9.74 12.28
C VAL A 99 18.53 -8.34 11.69
N PHE A 100 18.95 -8.25 10.43
CA PHE A 100 19.23 -6.99 9.74
C PHE A 100 18.21 -6.83 8.62
N ALA A 101 17.48 -5.72 8.61
CA ALA A 101 16.36 -5.51 7.71
C ALA A 101 16.19 -4.04 7.32
N ASN A 102 15.47 -3.81 6.22
CA ASN A 102 14.80 -2.54 5.97
C ASN A 102 13.32 -2.67 6.31
N VAL A 103 12.83 -1.77 7.15
CA VAL A 103 11.40 -1.53 7.37
C VAL A 103 10.94 -0.45 6.41
N ASN A 104 9.75 -0.63 5.84
CA ASN A 104 8.99 0.42 5.20
C ASN A 104 7.62 0.48 5.86
N THR A 105 7.24 1.65 6.37
CA THR A 105 5.93 1.94 6.93
C THR A 105 5.22 2.97 6.06
N ASN A 106 3.90 2.82 5.89
CA ASN A 106 3.03 3.81 5.24
C ASN A 106 1.68 3.84 5.97
N LEU A 107 1.10 5.03 6.10
CA LEU A 107 -0.27 5.24 6.56
C LEU A 107 -1.12 5.68 5.37
N PHE A 108 -2.12 4.89 5.01
CA PHE A 108 -3.04 5.20 3.91
C PHE A 108 -4.41 5.62 4.42
N SER A 109 -4.92 6.77 3.97
CA SER A 109 -6.34 7.11 4.05
C SER A 109 -7.10 6.46 2.88
N PHE A 110 -8.44 6.42 2.95
CA PHE A 110 -9.30 5.87 1.90
C PHE A 110 -10.61 6.66 1.75
N GLU A 111 -10.83 7.27 0.59
CA GLU A 111 -12.03 8.05 0.26
C GLU A 111 -12.49 7.75 -1.18
N ASP A 112 -13.80 7.68 -1.41
CA ASP A 112 -14.43 7.46 -2.73
C ASP A 112 -13.85 6.31 -3.60
N GLY A 113 -13.24 5.31 -2.98
CA GLY A 113 -12.64 4.16 -3.67
C GLY A 113 -11.15 4.32 -4.04
N VAL A 114 -10.51 5.42 -3.63
CA VAL A 114 -9.10 5.73 -3.88
C VAL A 114 -8.38 5.90 -2.54
N PHE A 115 -7.13 5.42 -2.44
CA PHE A 115 -6.29 5.63 -1.25
C PHE A 115 -5.40 6.86 -1.44
N THR A 116 -5.01 7.52 -0.35
CA THR A 116 -3.92 8.52 -0.36
C THR A 116 -2.82 8.05 0.58
N ASP A 117 -1.57 8.17 0.13
CA ASP A 117 -0.36 7.89 0.93
C ASP A 117 -0.07 9.14 1.78
N GLU A 118 -0.59 9.17 3.02
CA GLU A 118 -0.57 10.36 3.88
C GLU A 118 0.80 10.58 4.52
N SER A 119 1.48 9.49 4.88
CA SER A 119 2.83 9.50 5.42
C SER A 119 3.49 8.15 5.29
N GLY A 120 4.83 8.12 5.29
CA GLY A 120 5.60 6.89 5.32
C GLY A 120 7.05 7.10 5.73
N SER A 121 7.75 6.01 5.99
CA SER A 121 9.17 6.02 6.36
C SER A 121 9.84 4.72 5.95
N ALA A 122 11.04 4.82 5.37
CA ALA A 122 11.86 3.68 4.98
C ALA A 122 13.20 3.76 5.74
N TYR A 123 13.51 2.74 6.56
CA TYR A 123 14.68 2.79 7.44
C TYR A 123 15.38 1.43 7.63
N PRO A 124 16.73 1.41 7.60
CA PRO A 124 17.51 0.23 7.96
C PRO A 124 17.62 0.08 9.48
N VAL A 125 17.39 -1.14 9.95
CA VAL A 125 17.23 -1.48 11.36
C VAL A 125 17.87 -2.84 11.66
N ARG A 126 18.37 -2.99 12.89
CA ARG A 126 18.78 -4.28 13.44
C ARG A 126 17.95 -4.63 14.65
N TYR A 127 17.32 -5.80 14.61
CA TYR A 127 16.68 -6.41 15.76
C TYR A 127 17.64 -7.43 16.36
N ASP A 128 18.09 -7.19 17.59
CA ASP A 128 18.60 -8.26 18.43
C ASP A 128 17.38 -9.00 19.01
N LEU A 129 17.24 -10.29 18.72
CA LEU A 129 16.13 -11.15 19.13
C LEU A 129 16.63 -12.27 20.08
N PHE A 130 15.85 -12.62 21.09
CA PHE A 130 16.11 -13.81 21.90
C PHE A 130 15.93 -15.11 21.09
N LYS A 131 16.23 -16.27 21.70
CA LYS A 131 16.14 -17.59 21.04
C LYS A 131 14.70 -18.08 20.82
N ASP A 132 13.73 -17.42 21.43
CA ASP A 132 12.28 -17.55 21.16
C ASP A 132 11.77 -16.49 20.16
N PHE A 133 12.68 -15.75 19.52
CA PHE A 133 12.45 -14.64 18.59
C PHE A 133 11.78 -13.38 19.19
N SER A 134 11.56 -13.32 20.51
CA SER A 134 11.11 -12.08 21.16
C SER A 134 12.15 -10.96 21.04
N ILE A 135 11.71 -9.72 20.84
CA ILE A 135 12.60 -8.58 20.61
C ILE A 135 13.35 -8.25 21.91
N LYS A 136 14.67 -8.36 21.86
CA LYS A 136 15.58 -8.02 22.97
C LYS A 136 16.03 -6.57 22.90
N LYS A 137 16.33 -6.06 21.70
CA LYS A 137 16.69 -4.66 21.44
C LYS A 137 16.56 -4.31 19.96
N VAL A 138 16.00 -3.13 19.68
CA VAL A 138 16.08 -2.48 18.36
C VAL A 138 17.28 -1.54 18.31
N HIS A 139 17.96 -1.47 17.16
CA HIS A 139 18.99 -0.46 16.85
C HIS A 139 18.69 0.09 15.45
N GLU A 140 18.70 1.41 15.30
CA GLU A 140 18.34 2.11 14.06
C GLU A 140 19.55 2.85 13.48
N ALA A 141 19.54 3.07 12.17
CA ALA A 141 20.47 4.00 11.54
C ALA A 141 20.16 5.46 11.92
N LYS A 142 21.19 6.31 11.89
CA LYS A 142 21.07 7.77 12.08
C LYS A 142 20.64 8.40 10.75
N ASP A 143 19.79 9.42 10.77
CA ASP A 143 19.39 10.14 9.55
C ASP A 143 20.47 11.14 9.06
N GLY A 144 20.33 11.60 7.82
CA GLY A 144 21.09 12.69 7.22
C GLY A 144 22.54 12.34 6.92
N GLY A 145 23.45 13.28 7.18
CA GLY A 145 24.87 13.17 6.83
C GLY A 145 25.64 12.04 7.52
N LEU A 146 25.05 11.33 8.47
CA LEU A 146 25.64 10.19 9.20
C LEU A 146 25.04 8.83 8.79
N PHE A 147 24.10 8.80 7.85
CA PHE A 147 23.33 7.61 7.47
C PHE A 147 24.22 6.43 7.06
N THR A 148 25.07 6.60 6.04
CA THR A 148 25.95 5.56 5.51
C THR A 148 26.88 4.98 6.58
N ASP A 149 27.51 5.83 7.39
CA ASP A 149 28.43 5.40 8.45
C ASP A 149 27.67 4.66 9.56
N SER A 150 26.48 5.13 9.93
CA SER A 150 25.64 4.48 10.93
C SER A 150 25.12 3.12 10.49
N ILE A 151 24.91 2.89 9.18
CA ILE A 151 24.57 1.56 8.65
C ILE A 151 25.79 0.62 8.76
N LEU A 152 27.00 1.12 8.56
CA LEU A 152 28.21 0.33 8.77
C LEU A 152 28.47 0.03 10.26
N GLU A 153 28.16 0.97 11.17
CA GLU A 153 28.12 0.71 12.61
C GLU A 153 27.07 -0.36 12.95
N LEU A 154 25.85 -0.23 12.41
CA LEU A 154 24.70 -1.12 12.63
C LEU A 154 25.03 -2.58 12.24
N THR A 155 25.69 -2.78 11.10
CA THR A 155 26.11 -4.11 10.60
C THR A 155 27.39 -4.66 11.21
N GLU A 156 27.95 -3.98 12.23
CA GLU A 156 29.17 -4.37 12.95
C GLU A 156 30.43 -4.28 12.07
N ASN A 157 30.48 -3.31 11.15
CA ASN A 157 31.48 -3.11 10.09
C ASN A 157 31.44 -4.16 8.95
N ASP A 158 30.37 -4.95 8.87
CA ASP A 158 30.12 -5.86 7.75
C ASP A 158 29.69 -5.06 6.50
N LYS A 159 30.62 -4.94 5.54
CA LYS A 159 30.43 -4.19 4.30
C LYS A 159 29.49 -4.86 3.31
N GLU A 160 29.41 -6.19 3.28
CA GLU A 160 28.48 -6.90 2.40
C GLU A 160 27.05 -6.63 2.85
N LEU A 161 26.81 -6.75 4.15
CA LEU A 161 25.50 -6.54 4.76
C LEU A 161 25.10 -5.05 4.77
N SER A 162 26.07 -4.15 4.94
CA SER A 162 25.88 -2.69 4.82
C SER A 162 25.45 -2.32 3.39
N ASN A 163 26.13 -2.85 2.38
CA ASN A 163 25.73 -2.68 0.97
C ASN A 163 24.32 -3.24 0.71
N LYS A 164 23.97 -4.43 1.23
CA LYS A 164 22.63 -5.01 1.04
C LYS A 164 21.51 -4.17 1.68
N LEU A 165 21.76 -3.51 2.81
CA LEU A 165 20.83 -2.53 3.39
C LEU A 165 20.68 -1.28 2.50
N LEU A 166 21.78 -0.76 1.96
CA LEU A 166 21.77 0.40 1.04
C LEU A 166 21.11 0.08 -0.32
N GLU A 167 21.39 -1.09 -0.90
CA GLU A 167 20.82 -1.54 -2.17
C GLU A 167 19.31 -1.75 -2.07
N SER A 168 18.82 -2.34 -0.97
CA SER A 168 17.38 -2.56 -0.78
C SER A 168 16.60 -1.29 -0.45
N GLN A 169 17.22 -0.25 0.13
CA GLN A 169 16.65 1.11 0.16
C GLN A 169 16.47 1.69 -1.25
N ASN A 170 17.47 1.52 -2.13
CA ASN A 170 17.37 1.93 -3.54
C ASN A 170 16.38 1.07 -4.36
N SER A 171 15.85 -0.03 -3.80
CA SER A 171 14.90 -0.95 -4.47
C SER A 171 13.43 -0.53 -4.40
N TYR A 172 13.13 0.73 -4.04
CA TYR A 172 11.76 1.25 -3.85
C TYR A 172 10.72 0.81 -4.90
N PRO A 173 11.01 0.76 -6.23
CA PRO A 173 10.13 0.15 -7.23
C PRO A 173 9.56 -1.24 -6.89
N ALA A 174 10.36 -2.10 -6.29
CA ALA A 174 9.95 -3.44 -5.86
C ALA A 174 9.25 -3.39 -4.49
N VAL A 175 9.72 -2.55 -3.56
CA VAL A 175 9.09 -2.38 -2.23
C VAL A 175 7.65 -1.88 -2.36
N TYR A 176 7.42 -0.93 -3.26
CA TYR A 176 6.10 -0.33 -3.48
C TYR A 176 5.07 -1.36 -3.98
N LYS A 177 5.50 -2.44 -4.66
CA LYS A 177 4.61 -3.55 -5.01
C LYS A 177 4.21 -4.39 -3.80
N ASP A 178 5.12 -4.63 -2.87
CA ASP A 178 4.82 -5.30 -1.60
C ASP A 178 3.84 -4.44 -0.77
N ILE A 179 4.05 -3.11 -0.74
CA ILE A 179 3.17 -2.15 -0.04
C ILE A 179 1.74 -2.20 -0.61
N LEU A 180 1.57 -2.16 -1.94
CA LEU A 180 0.23 -2.24 -2.55
C LEU A 180 -0.43 -3.61 -2.36
N ALA A 181 0.35 -4.70 -2.33
CA ALA A 181 -0.17 -6.03 -2.04
C ALA A 181 -0.67 -6.14 -0.60
N GLU A 182 0.08 -5.61 0.37
CA GLU A 182 -0.34 -5.60 1.78
C GLU A 182 -1.48 -4.60 2.04
N LEU A 183 -1.54 -3.48 1.33
CA LEU A 183 -2.69 -2.56 1.36
C LEU A 183 -3.98 -3.24 0.87
N LYS A 184 -3.89 -4.13 -0.14
CA LYS A 184 -5.03 -4.97 -0.56
C LYS A 184 -5.47 -5.95 0.53
N ASN A 185 -4.51 -6.53 1.27
CA ASN A 185 -4.80 -7.44 2.38
C ASN A 185 -5.47 -6.70 3.55
N GLU A 186 -4.91 -5.55 3.93
CA GLU A 186 -5.40 -4.74 5.05
C GLU A 186 -6.78 -4.13 4.77
N ALA A 187 -7.01 -3.60 3.56
CA ALA A 187 -8.33 -3.14 3.14
C ALA A 187 -9.39 -4.26 3.20
N LYS A 188 -9.00 -5.50 2.87
CA LYS A 188 -9.88 -6.68 2.99
C LYS A 188 -10.13 -7.08 4.45
N ALA A 189 -9.09 -7.08 5.29
CA ALA A 189 -9.18 -7.42 6.71
C ALA A 189 -10.02 -6.39 7.50
N SER A 190 -9.82 -5.10 7.22
CA SER A 190 -10.59 -3.97 7.76
C SER A 190 -12.01 -3.84 7.15
N GLY A 191 -12.39 -4.73 6.21
CA GLY A 191 -13.75 -4.81 5.67
C GLY A 191 -14.15 -3.63 4.76
N LEU A 192 -13.18 -2.92 4.18
CA LEU A 192 -13.45 -1.83 3.24
C LEU A 192 -14.17 -2.34 1.99
N LYS A 193 -14.90 -1.43 1.34
CA LYS A 193 -15.68 -1.70 0.13
C LYS A 193 -15.22 -0.77 -0.99
N ASN A 194 -15.37 -1.22 -2.23
CA ASN A 194 -15.04 -0.44 -3.44
C ASN A 194 -13.56 0.00 -3.51
N TYR A 195 -12.63 -0.73 -2.86
CA TYR A 195 -11.20 -0.42 -2.88
C TYR A 195 -10.44 -1.08 -4.05
N TYR A 196 -11.05 -2.09 -4.69
CA TYR A 196 -10.54 -2.79 -5.86
C TYR A 196 -11.22 -2.29 -7.13
N HIS A 197 -10.43 -1.89 -8.13
CA HIS A 197 -10.95 -1.41 -9.42
C HIS A 197 -10.37 -2.16 -10.60
N LYS A 198 -11.07 -2.06 -11.74
CA LYS A 198 -10.46 -2.23 -13.06
C LYS A 198 -10.08 -0.85 -13.58
N ILE A 199 -8.99 -0.74 -14.34
CA ILE A 199 -8.46 0.53 -14.88
C ILE A 199 -9.46 1.37 -15.72
N ASN A 200 -10.62 0.84 -16.09
CA ASN A 200 -11.72 1.55 -16.78
C ASN A 200 -13.01 1.70 -15.94
N LYS A 201 -12.90 1.51 -14.61
CA LYS A 201 -13.98 1.61 -13.62
C LYS A 201 -13.55 2.34 -12.34
N ILE A 202 -12.38 3.00 -12.35
CA ILE A 202 -11.90 3.80 -11.23
C ILE A 202 -12.85 5.01 -11.06
N PRO A 203 -13.39 5.25 -9.84
CA PRO A 203 -14.25 6.39 -9.54
C PRO A 203 -13.66 7.73 -9.99
N GLY A 204 -14.42 8.47 -10.79
CA GLY A 204 -14.01 9.78 -11.33
C GLY A 204 -12.94 9.74 -12.44
N TYR A 205 -12.56 8.56 -12.92
CA TYR A 205 -11.57 8.33 -13.99
C TYR A 205 -12.08 7.32 -15.06
N GLU A 206 -13.40 7.13 -15.16
CA GLU A 206 -14.04 6.13 -16.02
C GLU A 206 -13.97 6.49 -17.51
N SER A 207 -13.92 7.79 -17.84
CA SER A 207 -13.92 8.31 -19.21
C SER A 207 -13.12 9.62 -19.34
N ASN A 208 -12.78 10.00 -20.58
CA ASN A 208 -11.97 11.18 -20.90
C ASN A 208 -10.63 11.23 -20.12
N VAL A 209 -9.93 10.10 -20.09
CA VAL A 209 -8.64 9.93 -19.39
C VAL A 209 -7.52 9.47 -20.33
N VAL A 210 -6.31 9.95 -20.07
CA VAL A 210 -5.06 9.48 -20.67
C VAL A 210 -4.40 8.50 -19.72
N LYS A 211 -3.83 7.42 -20.28
CA LYS A 211 -3.21 6.33 -19.52
C LYS A 211 -1.74 6.20 -19.88
N ILE A 212 -0.87 6.31 -18.88
CA ILE A 212 0.60 6.31 -19.06
C ILE A 212 1.18 5.24 -18.13
N LYS A 213 1.91 4.27 -18.71
CA LYS A 213 2.63 3.26 -17.91
C LYS A 213 3.79 3.91 -17.16
N GLU A 214 3.94 3.59 -15.87
CA GLU A 214 5.16 3.91 -15.14
C GLU A 214 6.31 3.06 -15.72
N LYS A 215 7.47 3.70 -15.94
CA LYS A 215 8.64 3.10 -16.60
C LYS A 215 9.52 2.30 -15.63
N LYS A 216 9.52 2.68 -14.35
CA LYS A 216 10.32 2.10 -13.26
C LYS A 216 9.61 0.93 -12.57
N ILE A 217 8.28 0.85 -12.66
CA ILE A 217 7.45 -0.14 -11.93
C ILE A 217 6.43 -0.80 -12.88
N ASN A 218 6.73 -2.01 -13.32
CA ASN A 218 5.88 -2.77 -14.24
C ASN A 218 4.46 -2.97 -13.68
N GLY A 219 3.44 -2.84 -14.56
CA GLY A 219 2.03 -3.02 -14.20
C GLY A 219 1.39 -1.85 -13.45
N LEU A 220 2.13 -0.78 -13.13
CA LEU A 220 1.54 0.47 -12.66
C LEU A 220 1.21 1.39 -13.84
N THR A 221 0.07 2.08 -13.73
CA THR A 221 -0.42 2.99 -14.78
C THR A 221 -0.99 4.25 -14.16
N TYR A 222 -0.45 5.41 -14.52
CA TYR A 222 -1.08 6.69 -14.26
C TYR A 222 -2.36 6.81 -15.10
N VAL A 223 -3.47 7.18 -14.47
CA VAL A 223 -4.72 7.53 -15.14
C VAL A 223 -4.99 9.01 -14.84
N ILE A 224 -4.85 9.84 -15.87
CA ILE A 224 -4.85 11.30 -15.79
C ILE A 224 -6.08 11.81 -16.54
N LYS A 225 -6.81 12.80 -16.01
CA LYS A 225 -7.91 13.43 -16.75
C LYS A 225 -7.36 14.16 -17.98
N ASN A 226 -8.02 14.03 -19.13
CA ASN A 226 -7.45 14.50 -20.40
C ASN A 226 -7.26 16.02 -20.43
N ASP A 227 -8.14 16.79 -19.78
CA ASP A 227 -8.01 18.23 -19.61
C ASP A 227 -6.79 18.61 -18.78
N GLU A 228 -6.50 17.91 -17.67
CA GLU A 228 -5.24 18.10 -16.93
C GLU A 228 -4.00 17.74 -17.77
N TYR A 229 -4.10 16.70 -18.61
CA TYR A 229 -2.98 16.29 -19.48
C TYR A 229 -2.73 17.28 -20.64
N GLU A 230 -3.77 17.89 -21.22
CA GLU A 230 -3.58 18.98 -22.20
C GLU A 230 -2.99 20.24 -21.55
N LYS A 231 -3.31 20.56 -20.28
CA LYS A 231 -2.64 21.66 -19.55
C LYS A 231 -1.13 21.46 -19.46
N ILE A 232 -0.65 20.23 -19.20
CA ILE A 232 0.79 19.90 -19.25
C ILE A 232 1.35 20.19 -20.65
N LYS A 233 0.69 19.69 -21.71
CA LYS A 233 1.13 19.88 -23.10
C LYS A 233 1.18 21.34 -23.54
N ASP A 234 0.25 22.17 -23.09
CA ASP A 234 0.27 23.61 -23.40
C ASP A 234 1.35 24.34 -22.61
N ASN A 235 1.58 23.99 -21.34
CA ASN A 235 2.71 24.51 -20.56
C ASN A 235 4.06 24.18 -21.23
N ARG A 236 4.24 22.99 -21.83
CA ARG A 236 5.46 22.64 -22.60
C ARG A 236 5.76 23.61 -23.76
N LYS A 237 4.74 24.18 -24.40
CA LYS A 237 4.91 25.11 -25.54
C LYS A 237 5.47 26.46 -25.08
N ASN A 238 5.22 26.83 -23.82
CA ASN A 238 5.54 28.13 -23.27
C ASN A 238 6.92 28.11 -22.56
N LYS A 239 7.98 28.39 -23.31
CA LYS A 239 9.40 28.17 -22.91
C LYS A 239 9.83 28.82 -21.59
N ASP A 240 9.14 29.88 -21.18
CA ASP A 240 9.45 30.63 -19.96
C ASP A 240 8.74 30.04 -18.71
N ASN A 241 7.71 29.22 -18.90
CA ASN A 241 6.86 28.69 -17.82
C ASN A 241 7.23 27.25 -17.39
N LYS A 242 8.53 26.91 -17.41
CA LYS A 242 9.06 25.55 -17.13
C LYS A 242 8.75 24.96 -15.75
N LYS A 243 8.10 25.69 -14.85
CA LYS A 243 8.05 25.34 -13.42
C LYS A 243 7.12 24.16 -13.10
N TYR A 244 6.05 23.95 -13.88
CA TYR A 244 4.96 23.04 -13.52
C TYR A 244 4.48 22.18 -14.72
N LEU A 245 5.19 21.07 -14.97
CA LEU A 245 4.77 19.98 -15.87
C LEU A 245 4.20 18.81 -15.07
N PHE A 246 3.18 19.10 -14.24
CA PHE A 246 2.49 18.11 -13.42
C PHE A 246 0.98 18.12 -13.64
N ALA A 247 0.32 17.01 -13.28
CA ALA A 247 -1.14 16.91 -13.19
C ALA A 247 -1.56 16.02 -12.00
N PRO A 248 -2.62 16.38 -11.26
CA PRO A 248 -3.25 15.46 -10.32
C PRO A 248 -3.86 14.27 -11.10
N CYS A 249 -3.70 13.07 -10.56
CA CYS A 249 -4.11 11.83 -11.20
C CYS A 249 -4.25 10.70 -10.17
N VAL A 250 -4.41 9.48 -10.65
CA VAL A 250 -4.23 8.28 -9.83
C VAL A 250 -3.21 7.33 -10.45
N LEU A 251 -2.49 6.60 -9.60
CA LEU A 251 -1.63 5.48 -9.95
C LEU A 251 -2.38 4.19 -9.66
N HIS A 252 -2.71 3.44 -10.72
CA HIS A 252 -3.45 2.19 -10.65
C HIS A 252 -2.51 1.00 -10.84
N ASP A 253 -2.61 0.00 -9.97
CA ASP A 253 -1.91 -1.28 -10.12
C ASP A 253 -2.81 -2.36 -10.73
N GLU A 254 -2.41 -2.90 -11.87
CA GLU A 254 -3.19 -3.89 -12.62
C GLU A 254 -3.29 -5.26 -11.92
N ALA A 255 -2.40 -5.56 -10.98
CA ALA A 255 -2.36 -6.85 -10.29
C ALA A 255 -3.23 -6.84 -9.01
N THR A 256 -2.97 -5.91 -8.09
CA THR A 256 -3.77 -5.76 -6.86
C THR A 256 -5.13 -5.12 -7.11
N GLY A 257 -5.28 -4.32 -8.18
CA GLY A 257 -6.46 -3.48 -8.47
C GLY A 257 -6.55 -2.21 -7.63
N ILE A 258 -5.55 -1.98 -6.75
CA ILE A 258 -5.45 -0.81 -5.88
C ILE A 258 -5.20 0.45 -6.71
N THR A 259 -5.71 1.57 -6.23
CA THR A 259 -5.61 2.87 -6.89
C THR A 259 -5.24 3.95 -5.87
N ILE A 260 -4.10 4.61 -6.07
CA ILE A 260 -3.55 5.63 -5.17
C ILE A 260 -3.66 7.02 -5.80
N SER A 261 -4.13 8.01 -5.05
CA SER A 261 -4.10 9.44 -5.39
C SER A 261 -2.66 9.92 -5.53
N THR A 262 -2.30 10.56 -6.64
CA THR A 262 -0.92 11.02 -6.84
C THR A 262 -0.80 12.16 -7.85
N ILE A 263 0.43 12.60 -8.10
CA ILE A 263 0.77 13.62 -9.09
C ILE A 263 1.63 12.98 -10.18
N TYR A 264 1.13 12.97 -11.42
CA TYR A 264 1.96 12.66 -12.58
C TYR A 264 2.88 13.86 -12.84
N SER A 265 4.18 13.60 -12.97
CA SER A 265 5.20 14.60 -13.29
C SER A 265 6.02 14.12 -14.47
N GLU A 266 6.16 14.95 -15.50
CA GLU A 266 6.89 14.60 -16.70
C GLU A 266 8.38 15.01 -16.58
N GLN A 267 9.24 14.00 -16.36
CA GLN A 267 10.71 14.09 -16.31
C GLN A 267 11.33 13.83 -17.70
#